data_AF-A0AAJ4ZBR6-F1
#
_entry.id   AF-A0AAJ4ZBR6-F1
#
_cell.length_a   1.000
_cell.length_b   1.000
_cell.length_c   1.000
_cell.angle_alpha   90.00
_cell.angle_beta   90.00
_cell.angle_gamma   90.00
#
_symmetry.space_group_name_H-M   'P 1'
#
loop_
_entity.id
_entity.type
_entity.pdbx_description
1 polymer ?
#
loop_
_entity_poly.entity_id
_entity_poly.type
_entity_poly.pdbx_seq_one_letter_code
_entity_poly.pdbx_strand_id
1 'polypeptide(L)'
;MLTRPRGLHAVIHSRLFFSREENIMVRKYIDCREFPSEMNCSVALCADSESELLEAAVQHAISVHKHADSQELRSQLKTLFHDGTPPMEAPRRG
;
A
#
# COMPACT_ATOMS: atom_id res chain seq x y z
N MET A 1 -49.75 16.54 37.22
CA MET A 1 -48.61 15.59 37.11
C MET A 1 -47.76 16.03 35.92
N LEU A 2 -46.79 16.90 36.18
CA LEU A 2 -45.78 17.32 35.21
C LEU A 2 -44.63 16.33 35.24
N THR A 3 -44.21 15.81 34.09
CA THR A 3 -42.87 15.28 33.91
C THR A 3 -42.24 15.88 32.66
N ARG A 4 -41.39 16.88 32.87
CA ARG A 4 -40.31 17.24 31.94
C ARG A 4 -39.08 16.41 32.33
N PRO A 5 -38.26 16.05 31.35
CA PRO A 5 -36.82 16.34 31.44
C PRO A 5 -36.44 17.20 30.20
N ARG A 6 -35.79 18.37 30.24
CA ARG A 6 -34.52 18.82 30.84
C ARG A 6 -33.31 17.93 30.49
N GLY A 7 -32.51 18.40 29.52
CA GLY A 7 -31.12 17.94 29.32
C GLY A 7 -30.59 18.22 27.91
N LEU A 8 -29.96 19.38 27.74
CA LEU A 8 -29.12 19.76 26.60
C LEU A 8 -27.71 19.12 26.72
N HIS A 9 -27.00 19.09 25.59
CA HIS A 9 -25.53 19.18 25.42
C HIS A 9 -24.65 17.90 25.44
N ALA A 10 -24.23 17.52 24.21
CA ALA A 10 -22.86 17.35 23.70
C ALA A 10 -21.83 16.53 24.51
N VAL A 11 -21.22 15.50 23.89
CA VAL A 11 -19.77 15.39 23.64
C VAL A 11 -19.41 14.14 22.79
N ILE A 12 -18.82 14.38 21.62
CA ILE A 12 -17.62 13.72 21.05
C ILE A 12 -17.14 12.42 21.75
N HIS A 13 -17.28 11.29 21.06
CA HIS A 13 -16.27 10.22 21.01
C HIS A 13 -16.18 9.77 19.53
N SER A 14 -15.22 10.28 18.78
CA SER A 14 -13.84 9.77 18.73
C SER A 14 -13.80 8.39 18.08
N ARG A 15 -13.46 8.40 16.78
CA ARG A 15 -12.27 7.71 16.27
C ARG A 15 -12.19 6.24 16.68
N LEU A 16 -12.85 5.39 15.90
CA LEU A 16 -12.49 4.00 15.56
C LEU A 16 -13.58 3.48 14.61
N PHE A 17 -13.90 4.21 13.53
CA PHE A 17 -14.41 3.54 12.33
C PHE A 17 -13.17 2.85 11.78
N PHE A 18 -12.93 1.68 12.37
CA PHE A 18 -11.86 0.77 12.07
C PHE A 18 -12.00 0.49 10.58
N SER A 19 -11.23 1.21 9.76
CA SER A 19 -11.04 0.97 8.33
C SER A 19 -10.35 -0.37 8.15
N ARG A 20 -10.97 -1.43 8.66
CA ARG A 20 -10.84 -2.75 8.09
C ARG A 20 -11.72 -2.73 6.86
N GLU A 21 -11.27 -1.92 5.90
CA GLU A 21 -11.38 -2.18 4.47
C GLU A 21 -11.36 -3.70 4.35
N GLU A 22 -12.41 -4.26 3.78
CA GLU A 22 -12.43 -5.66 3.47
C GLU A 22 -11.08 -5.99 2.83
N ASN A 23 -10.33 -6.82 3.55
CA ASN A 23 -9.21 -7.56 3.04
C ASN A 23 -9.80 -8.62 2.09
N ILE A 24 -10.53 -8.17 1.06
CA ILE A 24 -10.57 -8.93 -0.18
C ILE A 24 -9.10 -9.14 -0.45
N MET A 25 -8.66 -10.40 -0.43
CA MET A 25 -7.29 -10.83 -0.72
C MET A 25 -7.01 -10.54 -2.20
N VAL A 26 -7.12 -9.27 -2.58
CA VAL A 26 -6.81 -8.76 -3.89
C VAL A 26 -5.31 -8.84 -3.93
N ARG A 27 -4.81 -9.73 -4.77
CA ARG A 27 -3.40 -9.81 -5.10
C ARG A 27 -2.91 -8.40 -5.36
N LYS A 28 -1.86 -8.00 -4.64
CA LYS A 28 -1.19 -6.72 -4.85
C LYS A 28 0.03 -6.95 -5.70
N TYR A 29 0.43 -5.95 -6.44
CA TYR A 29 1.66 -6.00 -7.22
C TYR A 29 2.39 -4.66 -7.21
N ILE A 30 3.69 -4.74 -7.45
CA ILE A 30 4.55 -3.61 -7.72
C ILE A 30 5.29 -3.89 -9.02
N ASP A 31 5.28 -2.92 -9.92
CA ASP A 31 5.92 -3.02 -11.22
C ASP A 31 7.18 -2.15 -11.25
N CYS A 32 8.35 -2.78 -11.25
CA CYS A 32 9.61 -2.05 -11.28
C CYS A 32 9.91 -1.44 -12.67
N ARG A 33 9.12 -1.78 -13.70
CA ARG A 33 9.30 -1.28 -15.09
C ARG A 33 8.75 0.14 -15.23
N GLU A 34 7.82 0.53 -14.35
CA GLU A 34 7.25 1.88 -14.29
C GLU A 34 8.26 2.92 -13.79
N PHE A 35 9.32 2.48 -13.11
CA PHE A 35 10.40 3.31 -12.62
C PHE A 35 11.67 3.06 -13.44
N PRO A 36 11.87 3.79 -14.56
CA PRO A 36 13.10 3.72 -15.34
C PRO A 36 14.25 4.39 -14.58
N SER A 37 14.73 3.72 -13.53
CA SER A 37 16.03 4.02 -12.92
C SER A 37 17.14 3.33 -13.69
N GLU A 38 18.40 3.62 -13.33
CA GLU A 38 19.61 3.14 -14.00
C GLU A 38 19.66 1.61 -14.21
N MET A 39 18.97 0.83 -13.38
CA MET A 39 18.96 -0.64 -13.43
C MET A 39 18.02 -1.25 -14.49
N ASN A 40 17.11 -0.47 -15.12
CA ASN A 40 16.17 -0.94 -16.15
C ASN A 40 15.50 -2.30 -15.81
N CYS A 41 14.93 -2.39 -14.62
CA CYS A 41 14.36 -3.64 -14.10
C CYS A 41 13.16 -4.09 -14.93
N SER A 42 13.21 -5.32 -15.44
CA SER A 42 12.10 -5.96 -16.18
C SER A 42 11.18 -6.79 -15.27
N VAL A 43 11.28 -6.60 -13.96
CA VAL A 43 10.59 -7.43 -12.97
C VAL A 43 9.29 -6.78 -12.50
N ALA A 44 8.27 -7.61 -12.31
CA ALA A 44 7.03 -7.26 -11.62
C ALA A 44 6.86 -8.27 -10.48
N LEU A 45 6.64 -7.76 -9.27
CA LEU A 45 6.46 -8.59 -8.07
C LEU A 45 4.98 -8.57 -7.71
N CYS A 46 4.42 -9.73 -7.37
CA CYS A 46 3.05 -9.83 -6.90
C CYS A 46 2.96 -10.77 -5.71
N ALA A 47 2.08 -10.45 -4.77
CA ALA A 47 1.80 -11.29 -3.63
C ALA A 47 0.36 -11.10 -3.15
N ASP A 48 -0.14 -12.11 -2.45
CA ASP A 48 -1.47 -12.09 -1.88
C ASP A 48 -1.48 -11.29 -0.54
N SER A 49 -0.30 -11.12 0.08
CA SER A 49 -0.09 -10.30 1.29
C SER A 49 0.76 -9.06 1.00
N GLU A 50 0.31 -7.89 1.47
CA GLU A 50 1.08 -6.63 1.36
C GLU A 50 2.45 -6.69 2.05
N SER A 51 2.53 -7.39 3.18
CA SER A 51 3.79 -7.56 3.93
C SER A 51 4.81 -8.40 3.16
N GLU A 52 4.37 -9.47 2.49
CA GLU A 52 5.25 -10.30 1.66
C GLU A 52 5.71 -9.53 0.42
N LEU A 53 4.80 -8.79 -0.22
CA LEU A 53 5.14 -7.93 -1.35
C LEU A 53 6.19 -6.88 -0.96
N LEU A 54 6.01 -6.25 0.20
CA LEU A 54 6.91 -5.22 0.68
C LEU A 54 8.32 -5.75 0.90
N GLU A 55 8.45 -6.87 1.61
CA GLU A 55 9.76 -7.45 1.88
C GLU A 55 10.46 -7.89 0.59
N ALA A 56 9.73 -8.47 -0.37
CA ALA A 56 10.26 -8.80 -1.68
C ALA A 56 10.75 -7.55 -2.45
N ALA A 57 9.97 -6.47 -2.44
CA ALA A 57 10.31 -5.22 -3.11
C ALA A 57 11.52 -4.52 -2.45
N VAL A 58 11.59 -4.54 -1.12
CA VAL A 58 12.73 -4.01 -0.35
C VAL A 58 14.01 -4.77 -0.67
N GLN A 59 13.95 -6.11 -0.67
CA GLN A 59 15.11 -6.94 -1.02
C GLN A 59 15.58 -6.67 -2.45
N HIS A 60 14.66 -6.44 -3.39
CA HIS A 60 15.01 -6.01 -4.74
C HIS A 60 15.70 -4.64 -4.74
N ALA A 61 15.13 -3.64 -4.06
CA ALA A 61 15.70 -2.29 -3.98
C ALA A 61 17.11 -2.26 -3.36
N ILE A 62 17.38 -3.06 -2.33
CA ILE A 62 18.70 -3.11 -1.68
C ILE A 62 19.70 -3.91 -2.52
N SER A 63 19.28 -5.05 -3.05
CA SER A 63 20.20 -5.95 -3.77
C SER A 63 20.56 -5.43 -5.15
N VAL A 64 19.56 -4.92 -5.89
CA VAL A 64 19.65 -4.48 -7.28
C VAL A 64 20.00 -2.99 -7.33
N HIS A 65 19.19 -2.14 -6.69
CA HIS A 65 19.40 -0.68 -6.74
C HIS A 65 20.38 -0.15 -5.69
N LYS A 66 20.94 -1.00 -4.82
CA LYS A 66 21.85 -0.60 -3.72
C LYS A 66 21.29 0.49 -2.81
N HIS A 67 19.96 0.62 -2.75
CA HIS A 67 19.31 1.51 -1.80
C HIS A 67 19.51 1.01 -0.37
N ALA A 68 19.59 1.93 0.59
CA ALA A 68 19.63 1.57 2.00
C ALA A 68 18.25 1.07 2.47
N ASP A 69 18.23 0.03 3.32
CA ASP A 69 17.01 -0.39 4.00
C ASP A 69 16.59 0.69 5.00
N SER A 70 15.61 1.52 4.63
CA SER A 70 15.08 2.56 5.50
C SER A 70 13.56 2.43 5.64
N GLN A 71 13.02 2.90 6.77
CA GLN A 71 11.57 2.95 6.97
C GLN A 71 10.88 3.84 5.91
N GLU A 72 11.60 4.85 5.42
CA GLU A 72 11.15 5.75 4.38
C GLU A 72 11.02 5.02 3.03
N LEU A 73 12.00 4.20 2.64
CA LEU A 73 11.92 3.35 1.45
C LEU A 73 10.72 2.41 1.52
N ARG A 74 10.52 1.74 2.66
CA ARG A 74 9.36 0.87 2.89
C ARG A 74 8.04 1.64 2.76
N SER A 75 7.97 2.85 3.28
CA SER A 75 6.76 3.68 3.19
C SER A 75 6.49 4.13 1.76
N GLN A 76 7.53 4.51 1.01
CA GLN A 76 7.42 4.85 -0.41
C GLN A 76 6.97 3.65 -1.23
N LEU A 77 7.56 2.46 -1.04
CA LEU A 77 7.17 1.24 -1.76
C LEU A 77 5.69 0.89 -1.55
N LYS A 78 5.15 1.08 -0.35
CA LYS A 78 3.71 0.88 -0.09
C LYS A 78 2.81 1.81 -0.89
N THR A 79 3.26 3.03 -1.21
CA THR A 79 2.49 3.94 -2.07
C THR A 79 2.46 3.51 -3.54
N LEU A 80 3.35 2.60 -3.92
CA LEU A 80 3.47 2.03 -5.28
C LEU A 80 2.73 0.70 -5.42
N PHE A 81 1.94 0.31 -4.43
CA PHE A 81 1.19 -0.94 -4.50
C PHE A 81 -0.05 -0.76 -5.37
N HIS A 82 -0.16 -1.61 -6.37
CA HIS A 82 -1.30 -1.70 -7.26
C HIS A 82 -2.14 -2.93 -6.92
N ASP A 83 -3.45 -2.79 -7.08
CA ASP A 83 -4.41 -3.86 -6.92
C ASP A 83 -4.55 -4.67 -8.22
N GLY A 84 -4.50 -6.00 -8.10
CA GLY A 84 -4.77 -6.95 -9.18
C GLY A 84 -3.55 -7.72 -9.67
N THR A 85 -3.49 -7.96 -10.97
CA THR A 85 -2.39 -8.69 -11.63
C THR A 85 -1.64 -7.72 -12.53
N PRO A 86 -0.29 -7.68 -12.47
CA PRO A 86 0.49 -6.82 -13.34
C PRO A 86 0.20 -7.17 -14.81
N PRO A 87 0.10 -6.18 -15.70
CA PRO A 87 -0.02 -6.45 -17.13
C PRO A 87 1.21 -7.22 -17.60
N MET A 88 1.01 -8.28 -18.39
CA MET A 88 2.10 -9.06 -18.99
C MET A 88 3.01 -8.17 -19.85
N GLU A 89 2.42 -7.19 -20.52
CA GLU A 89 3.13 -6.18 -21.29
C GLU A 89 3.51 -5.00 -20.38
N ALA A 90 4.78 -4.58 -20.44
CA ALA A 90 5.19 -3.35 -19.77
C ALA A 90 4.40 -2.16 -20.35
N PRO A 91 4.02 -1.14 -19.56
CA PRO A 91 3.34 0.03 -20.08
C PRO A 91 4.13 0.60 -21.27
N ARG A 92 3.52 0.63 -22.46
CA ARG A 92 4.12 1.23 -23.65
C ARG A 92 4.25 2.72 -23.36
N ARG A 93 5.47 3.16 -23.03
CA ARG A 93 5.81 4.58 -22.97
C ARG A 93 5.68 5.14 -24.39
N GLY A 94 4.64 5.95 -24.60
CA GLY A 94 4.42 6.71 -25.83
C GLY A 94 5.37 7.89 -25.94
#